data_AF-H3C0F4-F1
#
_entry.id   AF-H3C0F4-F1
#
_cell.length_a   1.000
_cell.length_b   1.000
_cell.length_c   1.000
_cell.angle_alpha   90.00
_cell.angle_beta   90.00
_cell.angle_gamma   90.00
#
_symmetry.space_group_name_H-M   'P 1'
#
loop_
_entity.id
_entity.type
_entity.pdbx_description
1 polymer ?
#
loop_
_entity_poly.entity_id
_entity_poly.type
_entity_poly.pdbx_seq_one_letter_code
_entity_poly.pdbx_strand_id
1 'polypeptide(L)'
;MSSTGGGTGLSSRNYRLASDTDKPRTTGVVSERLLSDYLHHVFPSSKPSLRLTPPPSPSRKPLGFQDLGAHLETLLSEGQPTEDSRDPPADGRLGPQPVVLDHTSGFEGLLFVDDDLLGVIGHSNFSSIRATTCVFRGKWAYEVLISSQGLMQIGWCTLSCRFNQEEGVGDTPDSYAYDGNRVRKWNVTTTNYGKSWAAGDIVSCLMDLDEGTIVFCL
;
A
#
# COMPACT_ATOMS: atom_id res chain seq x y z
N MET A 1 -45.59 38.97 -12.36
CA MET A 1 -46.02 37.88 -11.47
C MET A 1 -46.27 36.64 -12.32
N SER A 2 -45.42 35.62 -12.21
CA SER A 2 -45.76 34.23 -12.53
C SER A 2 -44.62 33.36 -11.99
N SER A 3 -44.80 32.94 -10.74
CA SER A 3 -43.99 31.96 -10.05
C SER A 3 -44.41 30.55 -10.49
N THR A 4 -43.46 29.73 -10.91
CA THR A 4 -43.65 28.27 -10.99
C THR A 4 -42.41 27.61 -10.42
N GLY A 5 -42.57 27.06 -9.21
CA GLY A 5 -41.61 26.15 -8.59
C GLY A 5 -41.74 24.74 -9.18
N GLY A 6 -40.68 23.93 -9.00
CA GLY A 6 -40.69 22.53 -9.40
C GLY A 6 -39.41 21.79 -9.05
N GLY A 7 -39.34 21.31 -7.80
CA GLY A 7 -38.62 20.13 -7.30
C GLY A 7 -37.25 19.75 -7.88
N THR A 8 -36.20 19.96 -7.08
CA THR A 8 -34.93 19.22 -7.22
C THR A 8 -35.13 17.78 -6.74
N GLY A 9 -35.45 16.87 -7.68
CA GLY A 9 -35.46 15.43 -7.41
C GLY A 9 -34.04 14.91 -7.25
N LEU A 10 -33.64 14.55 -6.03
CA LEU A 10 -32.43 13.76 -5.78
C LEU A 10 -32.61 12.38 -6.40
N SER A 11 -31.81 12.05 -7.40
CA SER A 11 -31.80 10.71 -8.01
C SER A 11 -31.16 9.73 -7.03
N SER A 12 -32.00 8.95 -6.35
CA SER A 12 -31.58 7.79 -5.56
C SER A 12 -30.95 6.75 -6.49
N ARG A 13 -29.62 6.72 -6.57
CA ARG A 13 -28.90 5.62 -7.23
C ARG A 13 -29.02 4.38 -6.34
N ASN A 14 -29.90 3.46 -6.76
CA ASN A 14 -29.96 2.12 -6.20
C ASN A 14 -28.67 1.37 -6.52
N TYR A 15 -27.84 1.08 -5.51
CA TYR A 15 -26.73 0.15 -5.62
C TYR A 15 -27.29 -1.27 -5.69
N ARG A 16 -27.36 -1.83 -6.91
CA ARG A 16 -27.62 -3.25 -7.12
C ARG A 16 -26.30 -3.98 -6.87
N LEU A 17 -26.26 -4.87 -5.88
CA LEU A 17 -25.20 -5.87 -5.74
C LEU A 17 -25.22 -6.73 -7.00
N ALA A 18 -24.25 -6.52 -7.90
CA ALA A 18 -24.06 -7.39 -9.04
C ALA A 18 -23.58 -8.75 -8.52
N SER A 19 -24.40 -9.78 -8.71
CA SER A 19 -23.97 -11.16 -8.59
C SER A 19 -23.19 -11.54 -9.85
N ASP A 20 -21.92 -11.18 -9.92
CA ASP A 20 -21.06 -11.60 -11.02
C ASP A 20 -20.40 -12.94 -10.65
N THR A 21 -20.98 -14.01 -11.19
CA THR A 21 -20.20 -15.16 -11.65
C THR A 21 -19.36 -14.74 -12.85
N ASP A 22 -18.42 -13.82 -12.65
CA ASP A 22 -17.33 -13.58 -13.59
C ASP A 22 -16.12 -14.35 -13.08
N LYS A 23 -15.56 -15.19 -13.95
CA LYS A 23 -14.25 -15.78 -13.70
C LYS A 23 -13.26 -14.64 -13.45
N PRO A 24 -12.38 -14.72 -12.44
CA PRO A 24 -11.39 -13.68 -12.22
C PRO A 24 -10.55 -13.55 -13.49
N ARG A 25 -10.76 -12.46 -14.21
CA ARG A 25 -9.91 -12.08 -15.34
C ARG A 25 -8.58 -11.70 -14.70
N THR A 26 -7.59 -12.58 -14.79
CA THR A 26 -6.27 -12.42 -14.16
C THR A 26 -5.69 -11.05 -14.53
N THR A 27 -5.86 -10.07 -13.64
CA THR A 27 -5.35 -8.72 -13.82
C THR A 27 -3.86 -8.74 -13.50
N GLY A 28 -3.06 -8.73 -14.56
CA GLY A 28 -1.66 -8.31 -14.52
C GLY A 28 -0.75 -9.26 -13.74
N VAL A 29 -0.38 -10.38 -14.34
CA VAL A 29 0.91 -10.98 -14.00
C VAL A 29 1.96 -9.94 -14.38
N VAL A 30 2.69 -9.49 -13.38
CA VAL A 30 3.80 -8.59 -13.54
C VAL A 30 4.73 -9.14 -14.63
N SER A 31 5.24 -8.33 -15.59
CA SER A 31 6.49 -8.62 -16.32
C SER A 31 7.50 -9.24 -15.36
N GLU A 32 7.52 -10.58 -15.34
CA GLU A 32 8.12 -11.35 -14.25
C GLU A 32 9.61 -11.06 -14.19
N ARG A 33 10.20 -10.79 -15.35
CA ARG A 33 11.60 -10.40 -15.49
C ARG A 33 11.95 -9.13 -14.71
N LEU A 34 11.25 -8.01 -14.92
CA LEU A 34 11.59 -6.74 -14.25
C LEU A 34 11.42 -6.82 -12.73
N LEU A 35 10.37 -7.49 -12.26
CA LEU A 35 10.16 -7.67 -10.82
C LEU A 35 11.14 -8.65 -10.21
N SER A 36 11.43 -9.75 -10.92
CA SER A 36 12.46 -10.69 -10.54
C SER A 36 13.81 -9.98 -10.44
N ASP A 37 14.16 -9.13 -11.41
CA ASP A 37 15.39 -8.33 -11.39
C ASP A 37 15.40 -7.37 -10.18
N TYR A 38 14.32 -6.64 -9.93
CA TYR A 38 14.18 -5.77 -8.75
C TYR A 38 14.35 -6.56 -7.44
N LEU A 39 13.56 -7.62 -7.23
CA LEU A 39 13.59 -8.37 -5.97
C LEU A 39 14.86 -9.18 -5.79
N HIS A 40 15.49 -9.67 -6.87
CA HIS A 40 16.82 -10.27 -6.80
C HIS A 40 17.91 -9.24 -6.47
N HIS A 41 17.78 -8.02 -6.97
CA HIS A 41 18.68 -6.91 -6.64
C HIS A 41 18.55 -6.52 -5.16
N VAL A 42 17.32 -6.41 -4.65
CA VAL A 42 17.06 -6.04 -3.25
C VAL A 42 17.35 -7.19 -2.27
N PHE A 43 16.96 -8.40 -2.62
CA PHE A 43 17.13 -9.62 -1.83
C PHE A 43 17.90 -10.66 -2.65
N PRO A 44 19.24 -10.55 -2.71
CA PRO A 44 20.06 -11.55 -3.39
C PRO A 44 19.76 -12.92 -2.80
N SER A 45 19.50 -13.91 -3.66
CA SER A 45 19.22 -15.27 -3.20
C SER A 45 20.42 -15.77 -2.39
N SER A 46 20.31 -15.72 -1.06
CA SER A 46 21.27 -16.38 -0.19
C SER A 46 21.16 -17.87 -0.46
N LYS A 47 22.30 -18.52 -0.74
CA LYS A 47 22.46 -19.99 -0.73
C LYS A 47 21.66 -20.59 0.45
N PRO A 48 21.18 -21.85 0.36
CA PRO A 48 20.37 -22.46 1.40
C PRO A 48 21.15 -22.61 2.72
N SER A 49 21.29 -21.52 3.46
CA SER A 49 21.57 -21.52 4.88
C SER A 49 20.34 -22.13 5.53
N LEU A 50 20.55 -23.33 6.08
CA LEU A 50 19.69 -24.11 6.96
C LEU A 50 18.34 -23.42 7.24
N ARG A 51 17.26 -23.99 6.71
CA ARG A 51 15.88 -23.65 7.10
C ARG A 51 15.77 -23.78 8.63
N LEU A 52 16.10 -22.72 9.34
CA LEU A 52 15.55 -22.46 10.65
C LEU A 52 14.10 -22.16 10.36
N THR A 53 13.26 -23.18 10.60
CA THR A 53 11.82 -23.00 10.70
C THR A 53 11.58 -21.78 11.59
N PRO A 54 10.90 -20.73 11.11
CA PRO A 54 10.51 -19.65 11.98
C PRO A 54 9.74 -20.26 13.16
N PRO A 55 9.92 -19.77 14.40
CA PRO A 55 9.09 -20.21 15.51
C PRO A 55 7.63 -20.03 15.10
N PRO A 56 6.75 -20.98 15.42
CA PRO A 56 5.34 -20.82 15.12
C PRO A 56 4.88 -19.47 15.66
N SER A 57 4.32 -18.64 14.78
CA SER A 57 3.55 -17.47 15.18
C SER A 57 2.63 -17.92 16.33
N PRO A 58 2.58 -17.20 17.47
CA PRO A 58 1.66 -17.57 18.55
C PRO A 58 0.29 -17.75 17.91
N SER A 59 -0.27 -18.94 18.06
CA SER A 59 -1.52 -19.33 17.43
C SER A 59 -2.61 -18.40 17.95
N ARG A 60 -2.86 -17.30 17.22
CA ARG A 60 -4.10 -16.55 17.37
C ARG A 60 -5.19 -17.56 17.02
N LYS A 61 -5.96 -17.97 18.03
CA LYS A 61 -7.12 -18.83 17.81
C LYS A 61 -7.94 -18.22 16.66
N PRO A 62 -8.36 -19.01 15.65
CA PRO A 62 -9.15 -18.49 14.56
C PRO A 62 -10.37 -17.76 15.12
N LEU A 63 -10.48 -16.45 14.85
CA LEU A 63 -11.63 -15.65 15.24
C LEU A 63 -12.80 -16.03 14.34
N GLY A 64 -13.70 -16.85 14.87
CA GLY A 64 -14.98 -17.17 14.24
C GLY A 64 -16.05 -16.15 14.61
N PHE A 65 -17.09 -16.03 13.77
CA PHE A 65 -18.24 -15.18 14.06
C PHE A 65 -18.92 -15.54 15.41
N GLN A 66 -18.85 -16.81 15.79
CA GLN A 66 -19.42 -17.34 17.04
C GLN A 66 -18.65 -16.86 18.28
N ASP A 67 -17.34 -16.62 18.15
CA ASP A 67 -16.45 -16.25 19.26
C ASP A 67 -16.14 -14.74 19.29
N LEU A 68 -16.60 -13.99 18.27
CA LEU A 68 -16.35 -12.57 18.11
C LEU A 68 -16.87 -11.75 19.30
N GLY A 69 -18.07 -12.06 19.80
CA GLY A 69 -18.66 -11.32 20.93
C GLY A 69 -17.81 -11.40 22.19
N ALA A 70 -17.37 -12.62 22.56
CA ALA A 70 -16.52 -12.82 23.73
C ALA A 70 -15.13 -12.17 23.56
N HIS A 71 -14.60 -12.17 22.34
CA HIS A 71 -13.33 -11.51 22.05
C HIS A 71 -13.41 -9.99 22.18
N LEU A 72 -14.48 -9.37 21.67
CA LEU A 72 -14.72 -7.93 21.80
C LEU A 72 -14.86 -7.51 23.27
N GLU A 73 -15.63 -8.27 24.07
CA GLU A 73 -15.74 -8.02 25.51
C GLU A 73 -14.39 -8.13 26.23
N THR A 74 -13.54 -9.09 25.82
CA THR A 74 -12.18 -9.23 26.38
C THR A 74 -11.34 -7.97 26.08
N LEU A 75 -11.32 -7.53 24.82
CA LEU A 75 -10.57 -6.33 24.40
C LEU A 75 -11.09 -5.05 25.06
N LEU A 76 -12.40 -4.94 25.28
CA LEU A 76 -13.01 -3.78 25.94
C LEU A 76 -12.80 -3.78 27.46
N SER A 77 -12.56 -4.96 28.06
CA SER A 77 -12.29 -5.11 29.49
C SER A 77 -10.83 -4.84 29.87
N GLU A 78 -9.91 -4.99 28.92
CA GLU A 78 -8.51 -4.60 29.08
C GLU A 78 -8.44 -3.05 29.06
N GLY A 79 -8.46 -2.45 30.25
CA GLY A 79 -8.18 -1.02 30.42
C GLY A 79 -6.84 -0.63 29.78
N GLN A 80 -6.68 0.67 29.48
CA GLN A 80 -5.55 1.27 28.75
C GLN A 80 -4.23 0.46 28.82
N PRO A 81 -3.59 0.19 27.66
CA PRO A 81 -2.43 -0.67 27.60
C PRO A 81 -1.32 -0.12 28.52
N THR A 82 -0.91 -0.91 29.50
CA THR A 82 0.36 -0.71 30.21
C THR A 82 1.50 -0.82 29.19
N GLU A 83 2.60 -0.07 29.34
CA GLU A 83 3.69 -0.03 28.36
C GLU A 83 4.28 -1.38 27.93
N ASP A 84 4.01 -2.46 28.68
CA ASP A 84 4.40 -3.86 28.40
C ASP A 84 3.42 -4.64 27.50
N SER A 85 2.25 -4.11 27.16
CA SER A 85 1.27 -4.74 26.25
C SER A 85 1.42 -4.24 24.80
N ARG A 86 2.64 -3.86 24.41
CA ARG A 86 2.94 -3.63 22.99
C ARG A 86 2.86 -4.99 22.30
N ASP A 87 2.05 -5.08 21.25
CA ASP A 87 2.14 -6.22 20.32
C ASP A 87 3.62 -6.47 20.03
N PRO A 88 4.10 -7.72 20.10
CA PRO A 88 5.48 -8.01 19.78
C PRO A 88 5.78 -7.44 18.39
N PRO A 89 6.96 -6.81 18.18
CA PRO A 89 7.30 -6.24 16.89
C PRO A 89 7.08 -7.31 15.82
N ALA A 90 6.23 -7.00 14.85
CA ALA A 90 5.90 -7.91 13.78
C ALA A 90 7.21 -8.32 13.08
N ASP A 91 7.50 -9.62 13.08
CA ASP A 91 8.71 -10.15 12.44
C ASP A 91 8.78 -9.67 10.98
N GLY A 92 9.97 -9.31 10.51
CA GLY A 92 10.16 -8.78 9.16
C GLY A 92 9.90 -7.28 8.98
N ARG A 93 9.77 -6.48 10.05
CA ARG A 93 9.53 -5.03 10.01
C ARG A 93 10.53 -4.24 10.86
N LEU A 94 10.93 -3.07 10.37
CA LEU A 94 11.74 -2.08 11.09
C LEU A 94 11.05 -0.72 11.07
N GLY A 95 11.09 0.01 12.18
CA GLY A 95 10.49 1.35 12.31
C GLY A 95 9.40 1.43 13.39
N PRO A 96 8.90 2.63 13.68
CA PRO A 96 7.90 2.88 14.72
C PRO A 96 6.58 2.14 14.42
N GLN A 97 5.78 1.79 15.43
CA GLN A 97 4.52 1.06 15.23
C GLN A 97 3.50 1.88 14.41
N PRO A 98 3.27 3.18 14.70
CA PRO A 98 2.54 4.03 13.75
C PRO A 98 3.39 4.23 12.49
N VAL A 99 2.91 3.72 11.37
CA VAL A 99 3.49 4.03 10.05
C VAL A 99 2.94 5.39 9.64
N VAL A 100 3.85 6.33 9.38
CA VAL A 100 3.52 7.68 8.90
C VAL A 100 4.49 8.06 7.80
N LEU A 101 4.19 9.16 7.10
CA LEU A 101 5.09 9.74 6.10
C LEU A 101 6.30 10.41 6.77
N ASP A 102 7.52 10.07 6.34
CA ASP A 102 8.76 10.66 6.83
C ASP A 102 9.03 12.00 6.16
N HIS A 103 8.41 13.04 6.70
CA HIS A 103 8.61 14.43 6.30
C HIS A 103 9.91 15.06 6.83
N THR A 104 10.80 14.28 7.47
CA THR A 104 12.05 14.80 8.06
C THR A 104 13.28 14.46 7.24
N SER A 105 13.38 13.22 6.77
CA SER A 105 14.55 12.72 6.04
C SER A 105 14.20 11.85 4.83
N GLY A 106 12.94 11.42 4.75
CA GLY A 106 12.48 10.44 3.77
C GLY A 106 11.85 11.06 2.53
N PHE A 107 12.11 12.34 2.24
CA PHE A 107 11.45 13.07 1.18
C PHE A 107 12.38 13.95 0.34
N GLU A 108 11.88 14.36 -0.82
CA GLU A 108 12.53 15.31 -1.72
C GLU A 108 11.47 16.16 -2.44
N GLY A 109 11.82 17.40 -2.75
CA GLY A 109 10.93 18.36 -3.39
C GLY A 109 10.00 19.10 -2.41
N LEU A 110 9.05 19.86 -2.97
CA LEU A 110 8.07 20.63 -2.20
C LEU A 110 6.81 19.81 -1.96
N LEU A 111 6.54 19.49 -0.70
CA LEU A 111 5.39 18.71 -0.24
C LEU A 111 4.60 19.49 0.80
N PHE A 112 3.27 19.34 0.78
CA PHE A 112 2.42 19.65 1.92
C PHE A 112 1.96 18.33 2.52
N VAL A 113 2.30 18.10 3.78
CA VAL A 113 1.95 16.89 4.53
C VAL A 113 0.92 17.28 5.59
N ASP A 114 -0.13 16.49 5.76
CA ASP A 114 -1.18 16.74 6.75
C ASP A 114 -0.63 16.62 8.19
N ASP A 115 -1.32 17.22 9.17
CA ASP A 115 -0.89 17.24 10.57
C ASP A 115 -0.77 15.83 11.19
N ASP A 116 -1.56 14.88 10.70
CA ASP A 116 -1.51 13.46 11.11
C ASP A 116 -0.43 12.64 10.40
N LEU A 117 0.27 13.26 9.44
CA LEU A 117 1.33 12.66 8.62
C LEU A 117 0.87 11.47 7.76
N LEU A 118 -0.41 11.40 7.41
CA LEU A 118 -0.98 10.34 6.56
C LEU A 118 -1.38 10.83 5.17
N GLY A 119 -1.60 12.13 5.00
CA GLY A 119 -1.87 12.76 3.71
C GLY A 119 -0.69 13.56 3.17
N VAL A 120 -0.54 13.60 1.84
CA VAL A 120 0.50 14.39 1.18
C VAL A 120 0.05 14.92 -0.18
N ILE A 121 0.43 16.16 -0.49
CA ILE A 121 0.23 16.82 -1.78
C ILE A 121 1.60 17.29 -2.30
N GLY A 122 1.97 16.83 -3.50
CA GLY A 122 3.17 17.28 -4.21
C GLY A 122 2.95 18.62 -4.92
N HIS A 123 3.91 19.54 -4.78
CA HIS A 123 3.89 20.87 -5.39
C HIS A 123 5.10 21.18 -6.28
N SER A 124 6.11 20.31 -6.29
CA SER A 124 7.17 20.30 -7.30
C SER A 124 6.95 19.15 -8.30
N ASN A 125 7.73 19.11 -9.40
CA ASN A 125 7.57 18.17 -10.51
C ASN A 125 7.32 16.72 -10.04
N PHE A 126 8.32 16.06 -9.46
CA PHE A 126 8.22 14.71 -8.89
C PHE A 126 8.64 14.69 -7.42
N SER A 127 7.87 15.43 -6.60
CA SER A 127 8.03 15.39 -5.15
C SER A 127 7.79 13.97 -4.63
N SER A 128 8.72 13.42 -3.86
CA SER A 128 8.69 12.01 -3.42
C SER A 128 8.84 11.91 -1.91
N ILE A 129 8.14 10.98 -1.28
CA ILE A 129 8.21 10.74 0.17
C ILE A 129 8.08 9.24 0.49
N ARG A 130 8.81 8.78 1.49
CA ARG A 130 8.72 7.42 2.05
C ARG A 130 7.96 7.42 3.37
N ALA A 131 7.45 6.25 3.73
CA ALA A 131 7.00 5.99 5.09
C ALA A 131 8.19 5.80 6.05
N THR A 132 7.94 5.92 7.36
CA THR A 132 8.91 5.73 8.45
C THR A 132 9.31 4.28 8.71
N THR A 133 8.74 3.33 7.95
CA THR A 133 8.84 1.89 8.21
C THR A 133 9.36 1.14 7.00
N CYS A 134 10.21 0.15 7.26
CA CYS A 134 10.78 -0.77 6.29
C CYS A 134 10.29 -2.19 6.57
N VAL A 135 10.12 -2.99 5.52
CA VAL A 135 9.77 -4.42 5.60
C VAL A 135 10.83 -5.24 4.87
N PHE A 136 11.19 -6.40 5.42
CA PHE A 136 12.31 -7.22 4.92
C PHE A 136 12.04 -8.73 4.92
N ARG A 137 10.88 -9.18 5.43
CA ARG A 137 10.43 -10.58 5.39
C ARG A 137 8.91 -10.66 5.53
N GLY A 138 8.29 -11.70 4.99
CA GLY A 138 6.86 -11.96 5.12
C GLY A 138 6.00 -11.24 4.08
N LYS A 139 4.70 -11.10 4.38
CA LYS A 139 3.69 -10.55 3.47
C LYS A 139 3.12 -9.25 4.04
N TRP A 140 3.11 -8.20 3.24
CA TRP A 140 2.76 -6.84 3.67
C TRP A 140 1.81 -6.19 2.69
N ALA A 141 0.96 -5.33 3.22
CA ALA A 141 0.10 -4.47 2.41
C ALA A 141 0.00 -3.08 3.04
N TYR A 142 -0.13 -2.08 2.19
CA TYR A 142 -0.63 -0.76 2.57
C TYR A 142 -1.62 -0.29 1.50
N GLU A 143 -2.43 0.69 1.84
CA GLU A 143 -3.43 1.24 0.92
C GLU A 143 -3.27 2.75 0.80
N VAL A 144 -3.57 3.28 -0.38
CA VAL A 144 -3.52 4.71 -0.67
C VAL A 144 -4.85 5.16 -1.24
N LEU A 145 -5.50 6.09 -0.56
CA LEU A 145 -6.65 6.81 -1.10
C LEU A 145 -6.17 7.86 -2.10
N ILE A 146 -6.63 7.77 -3.34
CA ILE A 146 -6.27 8.71 -4.39
C ILE A 146 -7.13 9.97 -4.25
N SER A 147 -6.53 11.08 -3.83
CA SER A 147 -7.27 12.36 -3.68
C SER A 147 -7.42 13.12 -5.01
N SER A 148 -6.62 12.80 -6.03
CA SER A 148 -6.69 13.43 -7.34
C SER A 148 -6.30 12.49 -8.49
N GLN A 149 -6.82 12.73 -9.69
CA GLN A 149 -6.40 12.03 -10.93
C GLN A 149 -5.05 12.53 -11.46
N GLY A 150 -4.22 13.12 -10.62
CA GLY A 150 -2.91 13.64 -11.00
C GLY A 150 -1.97 12.53 -11.48
N LEU A 151 -0.90 12.97 -12.15
CA LEU A 151 0.21 12.08 -12.47
C LEU A 151 1.02 11.80 -11.21
N MET A 152 1.03 10.55 -10.77
CA MET A 152 1.78 10.11 -9.59
C MET A 152 2.15 8.63 -9.72
N GLN A 153 3.14 8.19 -8.95
CA GLN A 153 3.58 6.80 -8.85
C GLN A 153 3.50 6.39 -7.38
N ILE A 154 2.96 5.20 -7.10
CA ILE A 154 2.81 4.63 -5.75
C ILE A 154 3.47 3.27 -5.74
N GLY A 155 4.30 2.98 -4.74
CA GLY A 155 5.09 1.77 -4.79
C GLY A 155 5.99 1.49 -3.60
N TRP A 156 6.94 0.61 -3.85
CA TRP A 156 7.93 0.17 -2.88
C TRP A 156 9.31 0.64 -3.34
N CYS A 157 10.16 1.00 -2.39
CA CYS A 157 11.54 1.30 -2.68
C CYS A 157 12.44 0.93 -1.50
N THR A 158 13.71 0.69 -1.79
CA THR A 158 14.73 0.52 -0.76
C THR A 158 15.23 1.88 -0.28
N LEU A 159 16.04 1.88 0.78
CA LEU A 159 16.75 3.07 1.24
C LEU A 159 17.78 3.59 0.21
N SER A 160 18.21 2.74 -0.73
CA SER A 160 19.14 3.13 -1.81
C SER A 160 18.44 3.91 -2.92
N CYS A 161 17.11 3.85 -3.01
CA CYS A 161 16.34 4.67 -3.93
C CYS A 161 16.54 6.15 -3.56
N ARG A 162 17.23 6.88 -4.43
CA ARG A 162 17.47 8.31 -4.28
C ARG A 162 16.33 9.05 -4.94
N PHE A 163 15.75 9.98 -4.19
CA PHE A 163 14.78 10.91 -4.75
C PHE A 163 15.49 12.17 -5.22
N ASN A 164 15.03 12.72 -6.32
CA ASN A 164 15.38 14.04 -6.83
C ASN A 164 14.14 14.65 -7.50
N GLN A 165 14.26 15.84 -8.10
CA GLN A 165 13.11 16.52 -8.71
C GLN A 165 12.60 15.85 -10.01
N GLU A 166 13.35 14.88 -10.54
CA GLU A 166 13.06 14.16 -11.79
C GLU A 166 12.80 12.67 -11.57
N GLU A 167 13.37 12.06 -10.53
CA GLU A 167 13.28 10.63 -10.24
C GLU A 167 12.71 10.36 -8.84
N GLY A 168 11.73 9.47 -8.80
CA GLY A 168 11.09 8.99 -7.59
C GLY A 168 10.92 7.46 -7.57
N VAL A 169 9.85 7.01 -6.92
CA VAL A 169 9.52 5.59 -6.83
C VAL A 169 9.12 5.04 -8.21
N GLY A 170 9.80 3.98 -8.66
CA GLY A 170 9.59 3.34 -9.95
C GLY A 170 10.62 3.77 -11.02
N ASP A 171 11.33 4.87 -10.81
CA ASP A 171 12.32 5.37 -11.79
C ASP A 171 13.72 4.77 -11.58
N THR A 172 13.98 4.21 -10.39
CA THR A 172 15.28 3.65 -10.02
C THR A 172 15.27 2.11 -10.00
N PRO A 173 16.42 1.44 -10.18
CA PRO A 173 16.54 -0.01 -10.00
C PRO A 173 16.16 -0.47 -8.59
N ASP A 174 16.23 0.43 -7.61
CA ASP A 174 15.92 0.23 -6.20
C ASP A 174 14.44 0.50 -5.86
N SER A 175 13.55 0.51 -6.86
CA SER A 175 12.13 0.84 -6.66
C SER A 175 11.19 0.19 -7.65
N TYR A 176 9.94 -0.03 -7.24
CA TYR A 176 8.88 -0.60 -8.06
C TYR A 176 7.56 0.14 -7.81
N ALA A 177 6.91 0.65 -8.86
CA ALA A 177 5.73 1.49 -8.69
C ALA A 177 4.61 1.22 -9.69
N TYR A 178 3.42 1.70 -9.34
CA TYR A 178 2.23 1.78 -10.15
C TYR A 178 1.84 3.23 -10.41
N ASP A 179 1.57 3.54 -11.67
CA ASP A 179 1.05 4.80 -12.18
C ASP A 179 -0.32 4.52 -12.81
N GLY A 180 -1.38 4.71 -12.04
CA GLY A 180 -2.74 4.47 -12.51
C GLY A 180 -3.22 5.52 -13.50
N ASN A 181 -2.64 6.73 -13.52
CA ASN A 181 -2.98 7.72 -14.54
C ASN A 181 -2.53 7.26 -15.94
N ARG A 182 -1.33 6.67 -16.04
CA ARG A 182 -0.80 6.12 -17.29
C ARG A 182 -1.10 4.63 -17.49
N VAL A 183 -1.74 3.97 -16.52
CA VAL A 183 -2.08 2.54 -16.53
C VAL A 183 -0.83 1.69 -16.75
N ARG A 184 0.18 1.97 -15.94
CA ARG A 184 1.54 1.47 -16.11
C ARG A 184 2.15 1.10 -14.78
N LYS A 185 3.10 0.19 -14.85
CA LYS A 185 4.04 -0.08 -13.76
C LYS A 185 5.46 0.31 -14.17
N TRP A 186 6.30 0.57 -13.17
CA TRP A 186 7.59 1.22 -13.31
C TRP A 186 8.67 0.52 -12.48
N ASN A 187 9.81 0.24 -13.11
CA ASN A 187 11.10 -0.09 -12.48
C ASN A 187 12.19 0.23 -13.50
N VAL A 188 12.63 1.48 -13.53
CA VAL A 188 13.47 2.12 -14.58
C VAL A 188 12.77 2.20 -15.94
N THR A 189 12.18 1.10 -16.39
CA THR A 189 11.37 0.99 -17.60
C THR A 189 9.90 0.78 -17.24
N THR A 190 9.02 1.00 -18.21
CA THR A 190 7.57 0.92 -18.00
C THR A 190 6.88 -0.09 -18.90
N THR A 191 5.84 -0.75 -18.36
CA THR A 191 4.97 -1.69 -19.09
C THR A 191 3.50 -1.46 -18.72
N ASN A 192 2.58 -1.79 -19.63
CA ASN A 192 1.13 -1.66 -19.39
C ASN A 192 0.69 -2.56 -18.23
N TYR A 193 -0.08 -2.00 -17.31
CA TYR A 193 -0.53 -2.70 -16.10
C TYR A 193 -1.70 -1.98 -15.42
N GLY A 194 -2.63 -2.74 -14.82
CA GLY A 194 -3.68 -2.18 -13.97
C GLY A 194 -4.83 -1.51 -14.73
N LYS A 195 -5.46 -0.52 -14.09
CA LYS A 195 -6.64 0.23 -14.55
C LYS A 195 -6.45 1.73 -14.32
N SER A 196 -7.11 2.57 -15.10
CA SER A 196 -7.09 4.01 -14.82
C SER A 196 -7.73 4.31 -13.46
N TRP A 197 -7.07 5.11 -12.61
CA TRP A 197 -7.60 5.53 -11.31
C TRP A 197 -8.41 6.82 -11.40
N ALA A 198 -9.27 7.03 -10.41
CA ALA A 198 -10.03 8.23 -10.16
C ALA A 198 -9.81 8.77 -8.74
N ALA A 199 -10.13 10.04 -8.54
CA ALA A 199 -10.21 10.58 -7.19
C ALA A 199 -11.29 9.83 -6.40
N GLY A 200 -10.94 9.34 -5.22
CA GLY A 200 -11.77 8.47 -4.39
C GLY A 200 -11.46 6.98 -4.49
N ASP A 201 -10.66 6.54 -5.49
CA ASP A 201 -10.23 5.15 -5.57
C ASP A 201 -9.19 4.84 -4.48
N ILE A 202 -9.11 3.55 -4.09
CA ILE A 202 -8.10 3.04 -3.16
C ILE A 202 -7.19 2.11 -3.92
N VAL A 203 -5.88 2.37 -3.87
CA VAL A 203 -4.87 1.46 -4.40
C VAL A 203 -4.32 0.61 -3.25
N SER A 204 -4.53 -0.70 -3.29
CA SER A 204 -3.86 -1.63 -2.38
C SER A 204 -2.52 -2.07 -2.97
N CYS A 205 -1.44 -1.89 -2.22
CA CYS A 205 -0.07 -2.23 -2.59
C CYS A 205 0.37 -3.46 -1.80
N LEU A 206 0.45 -4.62 -2.44
CA LEU A 206 0.79 -5.88 -1.81
C LEU A 206 2.22 -6.29 -2.13
N MET A 207 2.94 -6.80 -1.13
CA MET A 207 4.28 -7.35 -1.27
C MET A 207 4.36 -8.69 -0.55
N ASP A 208 4.83 -9.70 -1.26
CA ASP A 208 5.15 -11.02 -0.72
C ASP A 208 6.65 -11.24 -0.86
N LEU A 209 7.38 -11.11 0.25
CA LEU A 209 8.83 -11.30 0.27
C LEU A 209 9.23 -12.78 0.32
N ASP A 210 8.29 -13.67 0.62
CA ASP A 210 8.53 -15.12 0.65
C ASP A 210 8.45 -15.71 -0.76
N GLU A 211 7.49 -15.24 -1.55
CA GLU A 211 7.30 -15.66 -2.96
C GLU A 211 7.98 -14.71 -3.96
N GLY A 212 8.46 -13.55 -3.50
CA GLY A 212 9.07 -12.55 -4.35
C GLY A 212 8.06 -11.93 -5.33
N THR A 213 6.92 -11.48 -4.83
CA THR A 213 5.87 -10.86 -5.66
C THR A 213 5.46 -9.48 -5.16
N ILE A 214 5.05 -8.61 -6.09
CA ILE A 214 4.42 -7.32 -5.80
C ILE A 214 3.19 -7.21 -6.69
N VAL A 215 2.06 -6.83 -6.10
CA VAL A 215 0.78 -6.68 -6.80
C VAL A 215 0.14 -5.36 -6.40
N PHE A 216 -0.49 -4.68 -7.35
CA PHE A 216 -1.33 -3.51 -7.08
C PHE A 216 -2.76 -3.80 -7.48
N CYS A 217 -3.70 -3.47 -6.61
CA CYS A 217 -5.13 -3.61 -6.82
C CYS A 217 -5.80 -2.24 -6.78
N LEU A 218 -6.74 -2.01 -7.70
CA LEU A 218 -7.62 -0.83 -7.77
C LEU A 218 -9.08 -1.30 -7.73
#